data_AF-A0A0F9HZC5-F1
#
_entry.id   AF-A0A0F9HZC5-F1
#
_cell.length_a   1.000
_cell.length_b   1.000
_cell.length_c   1.000
_cell.angle_alpha   90.00
_cell.angle_beta   90.00
_cell.angle_gamma   90.00
#
_symmetry.space_group_name_H-M   'P 1'
#
loop_
_entity.id
_entity.type
_entity.pdbx_description
1 polymer ?
#
loop_
_entity_poly.entity_id
_entity_poly.type
_entity_poly.pdbx_seq_one_letter_code
_entity_poly.pdbx_strand_id
1 'polypeptide(L)'
;MNVLSPAIAANFAAISYESLDRRGLRANPYFERISSLFSFESESIKGVSGSILERVFNHSTNFGCIAKGKKGAYEDDYVLALRGTAKVRDVVTDLHCGLSTCSNNQPVHAGFNHTFNSFKNQLELYFIQSTKKKLNIHVVGHSLGGALANLAANWLKQRFGANVKLYTFGAPRVGYN
;
A
#
# COMPACT_ATOMS: atom_id res chain seq x y z
N MET A 1 -2.80 19.06 -3.48
CA MET A 1 -3.39 18.06 -2.57
C MET A 1 -2.94 18.31 -1.15
N ASN A 2 -3.85 18.14 -0.19
CA ASN A 2 -3.59 18.40 1.22
C ASN A 2 -2.68 17.31 1.82
N VAL A 3 -2.12 17.52 3.02
CA VAL A 3 -1.31 16.50 3.71
C VAL A 3 -2.25 15.73 4.65
N LEU A 4 -2.09 14.41 4.74
CA LEU A 4 -2.78 13.64 5.78
C LEU A 4 -2.14 13.98 7.12
N SER A 5 -2.94 14.26 8.14
CA SER A 5 -2.39 14.41 9.49
C SER A 5 -1.72 13.09 9.92
N PRO A 6 -0.72 13.14 10.81
CA PRO A 6 -0.08 11.93 11.32
C PRO A 6 -1.08 10.90 11.87
N ALA A 7 -2.14 11.37 12.54
CA ALA A 7 -3.20 10.52 13.06
C ALA A 7 -4.00 9.82 11.94
N ILE A 8 -4.36 10.53 10.87
CA ILE A 8 -5.08 9.93 9.73
C ILE A 8 -4.20 8.90 9.03
N ALA A 9 -2.93 9.23 8.78
CA ALA A 9 -1.99 8.31 8.16
C ALA A 9 -1.77 7.05 9.03
N ALA A 10 -1.67 7.19 10.35
CA ALA A 10 -1.55 6.06 11.27
C ALA A 10 -2.82 5.18 11.26
N ASN A 11 -4.01 5.77 11.21
CA ASN A 11 -5.27 5.01 11.12
C ASN A 11 -5.32 4.17 9.84
N PHE A 12 -4.92 4.72 8.69
CA PHE A 12 -4.82 3.97 7.44
C PHE A 12 -3.81 2.83 7.51
N ALA A 13 -2.65 3.07 8.14
CA ALA A 13 -1.65 2.03 8.36
C ALA A 13 -2.21 0.89 9.21
N ALA A 14 -2.99 1.18 10.26
CA ALA A 14 -3.63 0.18 11.10
C ALA A 14 -4.72 -0.61 10.35
N ILE A 15 -5.62 0.08 9.64
CA ILE A 15 -6.73 -0.55 8.92
C ILE A 15 -6.27 -1.47 7.80
N SER A 16 -5.09 -1.20 7.21
CA SER A 16 -4.54 -2.06 6.16
C SER A 16 -4.39 -3.53 6.60
N TYR A 17 -4.21 -3.79 7.91
CA TYR A 17 -4.10 -5.14 8.48
C TYR A 17 -5.44 -5.84 8.68
N GLU A 18 -6.54 -5.11 8.75
CA GLU A 18 -7.87 -5.69 8.95
C GLU A 18 -8.29 -6.44 7.68
N SER A 19 -8.56 -7.74 7.83
CA SER A 19 -9.12 -8.55 6.76
C SER A 19 -10.46 -7.93 6.36
N LEU A 20 -10.58 -7.51 5.11
CA LEU A 20 -11.65 -6.69 4.57
C LEU A 20 -13.04 -7.38 4.51
N ASP A 21 -13.45 -8.18 5.51
CA ASP A 21 -14.88 -8.33 5.75
C ASP A 21 -15.38 -6.94 6.15
N ARG A 22 -16.28 -6.37 5.34
CA ARG A 22 -16.89 -5.05 5.58
C ARG A 22 -17.47 -4.93 6.99
N ARG A 23 -17.86 -6.06 7.60
CA ARG A 23 -18.33 -6.11 8.99
C ARG A 23 -17.20 -5.87 10.00
N GLY A 24 -16.01 -6.44 9.79
CA GLY A 24 -14.84 -6.23 10.64
C GLY A 24 -14.29 -4.81 10.53
N LEU A 25 -14.26 -4.24 9.32
CA LEU A 25 -13.81 -2.86 9.10
C LEU A 25 -14.68 -1.84 9.83
N ARG A 26 -16.02 -1.96 9.74
CA ARG A 26 -16.95 -1.03 10.41
C ARG A 26 -16.93 -1.14 11.93
N ALA A 27 -16.50 -2.28 12.47
CA ALA A 27 -16.32 -2.45 13.91
C ALA A 27 -14.99 -1.87 14.42
N ASN A 28 -14.07 -1.47 13.52
CA ASN A 28 -12.75 -1.01 13.90
C ASN A 28 -12.76 0.50 14.28
N PRO A 29 -12.26 0.88 15.47
CA PRO A 29 -12.25 2.27 15.93
C PRO A 29 -11.40 3.21 15.06
N TYR A 30 -10.41 2.68 14.33
CA TYR A 30 -9.63 3.46 13.38
C TYR A 30 -10.45 3.79 12.13
N PHE A 31 -11.33 2.90 11.69
CA PHE A 31 -12.20 3.12 10.52
C PHE A 31 -13.18 4.26 10.78
N GLU A 32 -13.83 4.28 11.94
CA GLU A 32 -14.74 5.37 12.34
C GLU A 32 -14.07 6.75 12.30
N ARG A 33 -12.78 6.82 12.62
CA ARG A 33 -12.02 8.09 12.62
C ARG A 33 -11.75 8.65 11.22
N ILE A 34 -11.84 7.83 10.18
CA ILE A 34 -11.50 8.24 8.81
C ILE A 34 -12.62 8.01 7.80
N SER A 35 -13.65 7.24 8.15
CA SER A 35 -14.84 6.97 7.33
C SER A 35 -15.65 8.24 7.04
N SER A 36 -15.55 9.26 7.89
CA SER A 36 -16.16 10.58 7.64
C SER A 36 -15.48 11.34 6.49
N LEU A 37 -14.18 11.13 6.30
CA LEU A 37 -13.36 11.83 5.32
C LEU A 37 -13.17 11.03 4.03
N PHE A 38 -13.22 9.70 4.10
CA PHE A 38 -12.90 8.80 2.99
C PHE A 38 -13.96 7.73 2.80
N SER A 39 -14.17 7.34 1.53
CA SER A 39 -14.98 6.20 1.11
C SER A 39 -14.05 5.07 0.71
N PHE A 40 -14.19 3.90 1.34
CA PHE A 40 -13.38 2.73 1.02
C PHE A 40 -13.93 2.00 -0.19
N GLU A 41 -13.03 1.62 -1.10
CA GLU A 41 -13.38 0.80 -2.26
C GLU A 41 -13.66 -0.64 -1.85
N SER A 42 -14.58 -1.27 -2.57
CA SER A 42 -15.12 -2.60 -2.24
C SER A 42 -14.10 -3.73 -2.39
N GLU A 43 -13.11 -3.54 -3.26
CA GLU A 43 -12.14 -4.56 -3.60
C GLU A 43 -10.82 -4.35 -2.87
N SER A 44 -10.42 -5.39 -2.15
CA SER A 44 -9.09 -5.51 -1.55
C SER A 44 -8.02 -5.66 -2.61
N ILE A 45 -6.87 -5.02 -2.43
CA ILE A 45 -5.69 -5.32 -3.26
C ILE A 45 -5.16 -6.69 -2.83
N LYS A 46 -5.15 -7.66 -3.75
CA LYS A 46 -4.64 -9.01 -3.48
C LYS A 46 -3.24 -9.17 -4.06
N GLY A 47 -2.35 -9.82 -3.34
CA GLY A 47 -0.98 -10.03 -3.78
C GLY A 47 -0.43 -11.34 -3.22
N VAL A 48 0.84 -11.59 -3.53
CA VAL A 48 1.58 -12.76 -3.06
C VAL A 48 2.81 -12.26 -2.29
N SER A 49 2.85 -12.52 -0.97
CA SER A 49 4.08 -12.44 -0.17
C SER A 49 4.75 -13.80 -0.17
N GLY A 50 6.04 -13.82 0.17
CA GLY A 50 6.75 -15.09 0.27
C GLY A 50 7.83 -15.12 1.33
N SER A 51 7.51 -15.64 2.51
CA SER A 51 8.33 -16.71 3.09
C SER A 51 8.23 -17.95 2.19
N ILE A 52 9.15 -18.91 2.30
CA ILE A 52 9.27 -20.06 1.37
C ILE A 52 7.95 -20.87 1.28
N LEU A 53 7.19 -20.97 2.37
CA LEU A 53 5.91 -21.70 2.40
C LEU A 53 4.82 -21.03 1.54
N GLU A 54 4.66 -19.71 1.58
CA GLU A 54 3.63 -19.02 0.77
C GLU A 54 3.94 -19.07 -0.75
N ARG A 55 5.23 -19.10 -1.12
CA ARG A 55 5.68 -19.31 -2.50
C ARG A 55 5.38 -20.72 -3.03
N VAL A 56 5.33 -21.72 -2.16
CA VAL A 56 4.99 -23.11 -2.52
C VAL A 56 3.47 -23.33 -2.62
N PHE A 57 2.67 -22.55 -1.89
CA PHE A 57 1.22 -22.74 -1.82
C PHE A 57 0.36 -21.77 -2.65
N ASN A 58 0.94 -20.79 -3.36
CA ASN A 58 0.20 -19.87 -4.26
C ASN A 58 -1.02 -19.14 -3.61
N HIS A 59 -1.01 -18.97 -2.29
CA HIS A 59 -2.11 -18.32 -1.58
C HIS A 59 -2.02 -16.80 -1.74
N SER A 60 -2.91 -16.21 -2.54
CA SER A 60 -3.04 -14.74 -2.61
C SER A 60 -3.66 -14.21 -1.31
N THR A 61 -2.97 -13.30 -0.62
CA THR A 61 -3.51 -12.63 0.57
C THR A 61 -3.89 -11.19 0.23
N ASN A 62 -4.74 -10.56 1.06
CA ASN A 62 -5.06 -9.14 0.91
C ASN A 62 -3.86 -8.31 1.39
N PHE A 63 -3.31 -7.43 0.55
CA PHE A 63 -2.15 -6.57 0.86
C PHE A 63 -2.51 -5.15 1.23
N GLY A 64 -3.78 -4.76 1.07
CA GLY A 64 -4.18 -3.42 1.38
C GLY A 64 -5.55 -3.04 0.84
N CYS A 65 -5.84 -1.76 0.96
CA CYS A 65 -7.10 -1.17 0.51
C CYS A 65 -6.86 0.16 -0.18
N ILE A 66 -7.83 0.52 -1.02
CA ILE A 66 -7.92 1.84 -1.63
C ILE A 66 -9.10 2.57 -1.01
N ALA A 67 -8.91 3.85 -0.73
CA ALA A 67 -9.97 4.74 -0.29
C ALA A 67 -9.93 6.03 -1.12
N LYS A 68 -11.10 6.60 -1.37
CA LYS A 68 -11.27 7.86 -2.10
C LYS A 68 -11.80 8.94 -1.17
N GLY A 69 -11.19 10.11 -1.19
CA GLY A 69 -11.62 11.22 -0.34
C GLY A 69 -12.99 11.76 -0.77
N LYS A 70 -13.82 12.04 0.25
CA LYS A 70 -15.14 12.66 0.10
C LYS A 70 -14.99 14.17 -0.11
N LYS A 71 -16.10 14.83 -0.46
CA LYS A 71 -16.16 16.29 -0.56
C LYS A 71 -15.56 16.96 0.68
N GLY A 72 -14.68 17.93 0.48
CA GLY A 72 -13.97 18.61 1.55
C GLY A 72 -12.45 18.56 1.38
N ALA A 73 -11.72 18.41 2.49
CA ALA A 73 -10.27 18.59 2.54
C ALA A 73 -9.46 17.60 1.66
N TYR A 74 -10.02 16.44 1.33
CA TYR A 74 -9.34 15.41 0.53
C TYR A 74 -10.15 15.03 -0.71
N GLU A 75 -11.02 15.91 -1.18
CA GLU A 75 -11.90 15.63 -2.32
C GLU A 75 -11.11 15.15 -3.54
N ASP A 76 -11.53 14.02 -4.09
CA ASP A 76 -10.91 13.34 -5.23
C ASP A 76 -9.44 12.88 -5.03
N ASP A 77 -8.88 13.02 -3.82
CA ASP A 77 -7.60 12.41 -3.47
C ASP A 77 -7.81 10.90 -3.18
N TYR A 78 -6.86 10.07 -3.61
CA TYR A 78 -6.86 8.63 -3.33
C TYR A 78 -5.92 8.32 -2.16
N VAL A 79 -6.24 7.27 -1.40
CA VAL A 79 -5.37 6.70 -0.37
C VAL A 79 -5.15 5.23 -0.69
N LEU A 80 -3.89 4.85 -0.89
CA LEU A 80 -3.43 3.48 -1.03
C LEU A 80 -2.77 3.06 0.29
N ALA A 81 -3.42 2.23 1.08
CA ALA A 81 -2.88 1.73 2.34
C ALA A 81 -2.44 0.27 2.19
N LEU A 82 -1.16 0.00 2.43
CA LEU A 82 -0.53 -1.30 2.26
C LEU A 82 -0.09 -1.87 3.61
N ARG A 83 -0.50 -3.11 3.91
CA ARG A 83 -0.11 -3.80 5.13
C ARG A 83 1.28 -4.42 5.02
N GLY A 84 1.91 -4.60 6.17
CA GLY A 84 3.03 -5.53 6.30
C GLY A 84 2.58 -6.96 6.53
N THR A 85 3.53 -7.87 6.67
CA THR A 85 3.25 -9.27 7.04
C THR A 85 2.74 -9.36 8.48
N ALA A 86 1.81 -10.26 8.72
CA ALA A 86 1.23 -10.49 10.06
C ALA A 86 2.27 -10.96 11.10
N LYS A 87 3.35 -11.63 10.65
CA LYS A 87 4.46 -12.06 11.49
C LYS A 87 5.72 -11.29 11.11
N VAL A 88 5.93 -10.15 11.78
CA VAL A 88 7.10 -9.28 11.58
C VAL A 88 8.43 -10.02 11.85
N ARG A 89 8.44 -10.97 12.80
CA ARG A 89 9.63 -11.77 13.16
C ARG A 89 10.08 -12.71 12.03
N ASP A 90 9.12 -13.30 11.32
CA ASP A 90 9.40 -14.22 10.21
C ASP A 90 10.01 -13.45 9.04
N VAL A 91 9.57 -12.22 8.77
CA VAL A 91 10.12 -11.37 7.70
C VAL A 91 11.60 -11.02 7.91
N VAL A 92 11.99 -10.66 9.13
CA VAL A 92 13.40 -10.32 9.43
C VAL A 92 14.31 -11.53 9.23
N THR A 93 13.79 -12.73 9.49
CA THR A 93 14.54 -13.98 9.41
C THR A 93 14.57 -14.55 7.98
N ASP A 94 13.48 -14.39 7.22
CA ASP A 94 13.30 -14.92 5.85
C ASP A 94 13.73 -13.94 4.74
N LEU A 95 14.26 -12.77 5.12
CA LEU A 95 14.73 -11.75 4.19
C LEU A 95 15.97 -12.27 3.43
N HIS A 96 15.74 -12.98 2.34
CA HIS A 96 16.79 -13.22 1.34
C HIS A 96 17.19 -11.86 0.76
N CYS A 97 18.36 -11.36 1.18
CA CYS A 97 18.97 -10.08 0.79
C CYS A 97 19.42 -10.02 -0.69
N GLY A 98 18.64 -10.55 -1.62
CA GLY A 98 18.86 -10.39 -3.05
C GLY A 98 18.50 -8.98 -3.49
N LEU A 99 19.26 -8.45 -4.45
CA LEU A 99 18.95 -7.18 -5.11
C LEU A 99 18.18 -7.42 -6.41
N SER A 100 17.25 -6.53 -6.73
CA SER A 100 16.50 -6.46 -7.98
C SER A 100 16.39 -5.00 -8.39
N THR A 101 16.04 -4.69 -9.64
CA THR A 101 15.84 -3.32 -10.09
C THR A 101 14.36 -2.94 -10.04
N CYS A 102 14.04 -1.75 -9.51
CA CYS A 102 12.69 -1.22 -9.54
C CYS A 102 12.45 -0.32 -10.76
N SER A 103 11.28 0.29 -10.86
CA SER A 103 10.83 1.02 -12.06
C SER A 103 11.68 2.24 -12.43
N ASN A 104 12.56 2.73 -11.54
CA ASN A 104 13.53 3.79 -11.82
C ASN A 104 14.95 3.26 -12.08
N ASN A 105 15.10 1.95 -12.36
CA ASN A 105 16.37 1.24 -12.52
C ASN A 105 17.29 1.25 -11.29
N GLN A 106 16.80 1.65 -10.11
CA GLN A 106 17.59 1.61 -8.88
C GLN A 106 17.51 0.23 -8.20
N PRO A 107 18.59 -0.20 -7.52
CA PRO A 107 18.65 -1.45 -6.80
C PRO A 107 17.76 -1.41 -5.55
N VAL A 108 16.84 -2.36 -5.47
CA VAL A 108 15.91 -2.57 -4.36
C VAL A 108 15.96 -4.02 -3.88
N HIS A 109 15.44 -4.26 -2.69
CA HIS A 109 15.30 -5.60 -2.15
C HIS A 109 14.38 -6.46 -3.05
N ALA A 110 14.89 -7.59 -3.53
CA ALA A 110 14.21 -8.45 -4.50
C ALA A 110 12.86 -8.96 -3.98
N GLY A 111 12.76 -9.30 -2.69
CA GLY A 111 11.51 -9.73 -2.07
C GLY A 111 10.43 -8.65 -2.10
N PHE A 112 10.80 -7.38 -1.83
CA PHE A 112 9.83 -6.28 -1.85
C PHE A 112 9.38 -5.99 -3.28
N ASN A 113 10.31 -6.02 -4.24
CA ASN A 113 10.00 -5.83 -5.65
C ASN A 113 9.08 -6.93 -6.18
N HIS A 114 9.36 -8.20 -5.85
CA HIS A 114 8.52 -9.32 -6.24
C HIS A 114 7.09 -9.19 -5.68
N THR A 115 6.96 -8.94 -4.37
CA THR A 115 5.64 -8.77 -3.75
C THR A 115 4.88 -7.59 -4.34
N PHE A 116 5.54 -6.44 -4.56
CA PHE A 116 4.90 -5.30 -5.22
C PHE A 116 4.42 -5.64 -6.64
N ASN A 117 5.26 -6.29 -7.45
CA ASN A 117 4.90 -6.67 -8.81
C ASN A 117 3.74 -7.69 -8.86
N SER A 118 3.53 -8.49 -7.82
CA SER A 118 2.41 -9.45 -7.75
C SER A 118 1.03 -8.78 -7.78
N PHE A 119 0.89 -7.55 -7.27
CA PHE A 119 -0.39 -6.82 -7.23
C PHE A 119 -0.37 -5.52 -8.03
N LYS A 120 0.77 -5.14 -8.60
CA LYS A 120 0.95 -3.94 -9.43
C LYS A 120 -0.09 -3.83 -10.56
N ASN A 121 -0.41 -4.94 -11.24
CA ASN A 121 -1.39 -4.92 -12.33
C ASN A 121 -2.80 -4.52 -11.85
N GLN A 122 -3.20 -4.90 -10.63
CA GLN A 122 -4.49 -4.48 -10.07
C GLN A 122 -4.54 -2.96 -9.84
N LEU A 123 -3.43 -2.39 -9.32
CA LEU A 123 -3.31 -0.94 -9.17
C LEU A 123 -3.34 -0.24 -10.53
N GLU A 124 -2.70 -0.82 -11.55
CA GLU A 124 -2.68 -0.25 -12.89
C GLU A 124 -4.07 -0.21 -13.51
N LEU A 125 -4.81 -1.31 -13.47
CA LEU A 125 -6.18 -1.37 -13.96
C LEU A 125 -7.10 -0.39 -13.22
N TYR A 126 -6.93 -0.25 -11.90
CA TYR A 126 -7.72 0.69 -11.10
C TYR A 126 -7.44 2.15 -11.51
N PHE A 127 -6.17 2.56 -11.58
CA PHE A 127 -5.83 3.96 -11.84
C PHE A 127 -5.96 4.38 -13.30
N ILE A 128 -5.86 3.46 -14.27
CA ILE A 128 -6.12 3.74 -15.69
C ILE A 128 -7.59 4.15 -15.93
N GLN A 129 -8.53 3.58 -15.17
CA GLN A 129 -9.95 3.91 -15.29
C GLN A 129 -10.30 5.30 -14.73
N SER A 130 -9.38 5.94 -14.01
CA SER A 130 -9.61 7.27 -13.46
C SER A 130 -9.68 8.31 -14.59
N THR A 131 -10.80 9.02 -14.69
CA THR A 131 -11.02 10.09 -15.69
C THR A 131 -10.32 11.40 -15.33
N LYS A 132 -9.57 11.44 -14.22
CA LYS A 132 -8.94 12.67 -13.71
C LYS A 132 -7.64 12.96 -14.45
N LYS A 133 -7.48 14.20 -14.90
CA LYS A 133 -6.25 14.70 -15.56
C LYS A 133 -5.00 14.63 -14.65
N LYS A 134 -5.18 14.68 -13.33
CA LYS A 134 -4.08 14.62 -12.35
C LYS A 134 -4.50 13.76 -11.16
N LEU A 135 -3.77 12.67 -10.93
CA LEU A 135 -3.99 11.78 -9.80
C LEU A 135 -3.25 12.30 -8.56
N ASN A 136 -3.98 12.55 -7.49
CA ASN A 136 -3.44 12.83 -6.16
C ASN A 136 -3.55 11.54 -5.34
N ILE A 137 -2.42 11.00 -4.87
CA ILE A 137 -2.40 9.70 -4.19
C ILE A 137 -1.57 9.78 -2.92
N HIS A 138 -2.19 9.49 -1.78
CA HIS A 138 -1.52 9.23 -0.52
C HIS A 138 -1.18 7.75 -0.44
N VAL A 139 0.09 7.41 -0.29
CA VAL A 139 0.51 6.02 -0.13
C VAL A 139 0.97 5.83 1.30
N VAL A 140 0.37 4.87 1.99
CA VAL A 140 0.54 4.64 3.42
C VAL A 140 0.98 3.20 3.64
N GLY A 141 1.95 2.96 4.53
CA GLY A 141 2.28 1.60 4.93
C GLY A 141 3.09 1.49 6.22
N HIS A 142 2.92 0.37 6.92
CA HIS A 142 3.66 0.05 8.14
C HIS A 142 4.53 -1.21 7.96
N SER A 143 5.71 -1.25 8.59
CA SER A 143 6.65 -2.37 8.50
C SER A 143 6.95 -2.73 7.04
N LEU A 144 6.81 -4.00 6.62
CA LEU A 144 6.91 -4.41 5.21
C LEU A 144 6.00 -3.57 4.28
N GLY A 145 4.79 -3.22 4.72
CA GLY A 145 3.87 -2.39 3.95
C GLY A 145 4.44 -1.01 3.63
N GLY A 146 5.32 -0.48 4.50
CA GLY A 146 6.05 0.76 4.24
C GLY A 146 7.11 0.62 3.14
N ALA A 147 7.72 -0.56 2.99
CA ALA A 147 8.62 -0.82 1.87
C ALA A 147 7.85 -0.92 0.54
N LEU A 148 6.71 -1.61 0.55
CA LEU A 148 5.82 -1.69 -0.60
C LEU A 148 5.24 -0.32 -0.97
N ALA A 149 4.91 0.50 0.03
CA ALA A 149 4.45 1.87 -0.15
C ALA A 149 5.49 2.75 -0.86
N ASN A 150 6.78 2.58 -0.54
CA ASN A 150 7.88 3.25 -1.23
C ASN A 150 7.93 2.87 -2.72
N LEU A 151 7.90 1.57 -3.03
CA LEU A 151 7.91 1.07 -4.41
C LEU A 151 6.68 1.54 -5.19
N ALA A 152 5.50 1.48 -4.58
CA ALA A 152 4.25 1.94 -5.16
C ALA A 152 4.29 3.46 -5.43
N ALA A 153 4.79 4.26 -4.49
CA ALA A 153 4.89 5.71 -4.67
C ALA A 153 5.81 6.09 -5.83
N ASN A 154 6.97 5.42 -5.97
CA ASN A 154 7.86 5.63 -7.09
C ASN A 154 7.20 5.23 -8.42
N TRP A 155 6.62 4.03 -8.48
CA TRP A 155 5.94 3.54 -9.68
C TRP A 155 4.77 4.45 -10.11
N LEU A 156 3.92 4.89 -9.17
CA LEU A 156 2.78 5.76 -9.47
C LEU A 156 3.22 7.12 -10.06
N LYS A 157 4.30 7.71 -9.53
CA LYS A 157 4.89 8.93 -10.08
C LYS A 157 5.37 8.71 -11.51
N GLN A 158 6.10 7.62 -11.77
CA GLN A 158 6.67 7.34 -13.09
C GLN A 158 5.62 6.94 -14.13
N ARG A 159 4.65 6.09 -13.76
CA ARG A 159 3.67 5.53 -14.68
C ARG A 159 2.56 6.53 -15.05
N PHE A 160 2.12 7.33 -14.08
CA PHE A 160 0.94 8.19 -14.24
C PHE A 160 1.23 9.68 -14.07
N GLY A 161 2.46 10.09 -13.76
CA GLY A 161 2.75 11.48 -13.38
C GLY A 161 1.99 11.90 -12.11
N ALA A 162 1.62 10.94 -11.26
CA ALA A 162 0.77 11.20 -10.11
C ALA A 162 1.48 12.10 -9.08
N ASN A 163 0.72 12.97 -8.45
CA ASN A 163 1.15 13.72 -7.28
C ASN A 163 1.03 12.83 -6.04
N VAL A 164 2.16 12.32 -5.56
CA VAL A 164 2.19 11.31 -4.49
C VAL A 164 2.78 11.85 -3.20
N LYS A 165 2.12 11.59 -2.06
CA LYS A 165 2.65 11.76 -0.70
C LYS A 165 2.76 10.40 -0.04
N LEU A 166 3.96 10.08 0.45
CA LEU A 166 4.28 8.81 1.06
C LEU A 166 4.32 8.96 2.58
N TYR A 167 3.68 8.05 3.30
CA TYR A 167 3.66 7.97 4.76
C TYR A 167 4.07 6.56 5.16
N THR A 168 5.16 6.44 5.90
CA THR A 168 5.67 5.13 6.33
C THR A 168 5.90 5.09 7.83
N PHE A 169 5.60 3.95 8.43
CA PHE A 169 5.74 3.73 9.88
C PHE A 169 6.57 2.47 10.11
N GLY A 170 7.74 2.58 10.75
CA GLY A 170 8.62 1.43 11.03
C GLY A 170 9.07 0.67 9.78
N ALA A 171 9.18 1.34 8.63
CA ALA A 171 9.54 0.70 7.37
C ALA A 171 11.03 0.31 7.32
N PRO A 172 11.38 -0.86 6.78
CA PRO A 172 12.78 -1.21 6.53
C PRO A 172 13.34 -0.39 5.36
N ARG A 173 14.67 -0.39 5.21
CA ARG A 173 15.33 0.16 4.02
C ARG A 173 14.93 -0.67 2.79
N VAL A 174 14.56 0.01 1.70
CA VAL A 174 13.97 -0.63 0.51
C VAL A 174 14.98 -0.88 -0.60
N GLY A 175 16.03 -0.06 -0.67
CA GLY A 175 17.07 -0.12 -1.69
C GLY A 175 18.30 0.67 -1.29
N TYR A 176 19.30 0.68 -2.18
CA TYR A 176 20.52 1.47 -2.03
C TYR A 176 20.41 2.76 -2.86
N ASN A 177 21.05 3.83 -2.37
CA ASN A 177 20.99 5.20 -2.89
C ASN A 177 21.19 5.31 -4.40
#